data_AF-A0A5J5F2U2-F1
#
_entry.id   AF-A0A5J5F2U2-F1
#
_cell.length_a   1.000
_cell.length_b   1.000
_cell.length_c   1.000
_cell.angle_alpha   90.00
_cell.angle_beta   90.00
_cell.angle_gamma   90.00
#
_symmetry.space_group_name_H-M   'P 1'
#
loop_
_entity.id
_entity.type
_entity.pdbx_description
1 polymer ?
#
loop_
_entity_poly.entity_id
_entity_poly.type
_entity_poly.pdbx_seq_one_letter_code
_entity_poly.pdbx_strand_id
1 'polypeptide(L)'
;MEVFGVHQRGTTGQREEEEAEEQQATLQQDSTSFLPVYGLLSRTLVHSPVVKKILPARIRRPDLNDVVFIGETFIELHILTEAGKLQKVGCKTDIRAEIRDARSFGSQRESTLSAASHNGTSNGSHHEDLPADILVMTTDSGQLQFVYARDCLEQGQVDFIISKKQIDLKGVHPNHLGRSIAVDPK
;
A
#
# COMPACT_ATOMS: atom_id res chain seq x y z
N MET A 1 20.50 -19.40 103.65
CA MET A 1 20.19 -18.18 102.87
C MET A 1 20.54 -18.49 101.43
N GLU A 2 19.54 -18.87 100.62
CA GLU A 2 18.69 -17.92 99.85
C GLU A 2 19.49 -17.33 98.66
N VAL A 3 19.09 -17.30 97.38
CA VAL A 3 17.98 -17.87 96.57
C VAL A 3 18.38 -17.66 95.07
N PHE A 4 17.65 -18.30 94.13
CA PHE A 4 17.43 -17.96 92.70
C PHE A 4 18.64 -18.06 91.73
N GLY A 5 18.57 -18.64 90.52
CA GLY A 5 17.45 -18.95 89.64
C GLY A 5 17.48 -18.06 88.38
N VAL A 6 17.32 -18.70 87.20
CA VAL A 6 16.65 -18.17 85.98
C VAL A 6 17.53 -17.62 84.82
N HIS A 7 17.58 -18.45 83.77
CA HIS A 7 17.37 -18.19 82.33
C HIS A 7 18.51 -17.83 81.35
N GLN A 8 18.61 -18.71 80.35
CA GLN A 8 19.02 -18.43 78.97
C GLN A 8 17.99 -17.54 78.24
N ARG A 9 18.49 -16.71 77.32
CA ARG A 9 17.93 -16.27 76.01
C ARG A 9 19.08 -15.47 75.36
N GLY A 10 19.66 -15.85 74.21
CA GLY A 10 19.00 -16.10 72.94
C GLY A 10 18.78 -14.76 72.23
N THR A 11 19.81 -14.20 71.60
CA THR A 11 19.70 -13.08 70.64
C THR A 11 20.25 -13.52 69.29
N THR A 12 19.58 -14.52 68.73
CA THR A 12 19.68 -15.02 67.35
C THR A 12 18.61 -14.29 66.54
N GLY A 13 18.77 -12.97 66.35
CA GLY A 13 17.67 -12.16 65.79
C GLY A 13 18.07 -10.99 64.91
N GLN A 14 19.37 -10.67 64.78
CA GLN A 14 19.82 -9.52 63.97
C GLN A 14 20.58 -9.90 62.70
N ARG A 15 21.01 -11.17 62.57
CA ARG A 15 21.69 -11.66 61.36
C ARG A 15 20.73 -12.17 60.29
N GLU A 16 19.54 -12.63 60.70
CA GLU A 16 18.56 -13.20 59.78
C GLU A 16 17.77 -12.12 59.02
N GLU A 17 17.60 -10.92 59.60
CA GLU A 17 16.93 -9.80 58.93
C GLU A 17 17.82 -9.14 57.85
N GLU A 18 19.14 -9.03 58.10
CA GLU A 18 20.11 -8.49 57.13
C GLU A 18 20.33 -9.46 55.95
N GLU A 19 20.38 -10.78 56.21
CA GLU A 19 20.41 -11.79 55.15
C GLU A 19 19.08 -11.88 54.36
N ALA A 20 17.93 -11.60 54.98
CA ALA A 20 16.65 -11.58 54.29
C ALA A 20 16.48 -10.34 53.38
N GLU A 21 17.05 -9.20 53.76
CA GLU A 21 17.03 -7.98 52.94
C GLU A 21 18.05 -8.05 51.78
N GLU A 22 19.22 -8.66 52.01
CA GLU A 22 20.22 -8.91 50.95
C GLU A 22 19.75 -10.00 49.95
N GLN A 23 18.97 -10.99 50.42
CA GLN A 23 18.30 -11.97 49.57
C GLN A 23 17.10 -11.39 48.80
N GLN A 24 16.41 -10.38 49.35
CA GLN A 24 15.32 -9.69 48.64
C GLN A 24 15.85 -8.69 47.59
N ALA A 25 17.03 -8.11 47.79
CA ALA A 25 17.69 -7.28 46.78
C ALA A 25 18.20 -8.09 45.56
N THR A 26 18.48 -9.39 45.73
CA THR A 26 18.94 -10.28 44.64
C THR A 26 17.80 -10.95 43.84
N LEU A 27 16.54 -10.79 44.25
CA LEU A 27 15.37 -11.27 43.50
C LEU A 27 14.76 -10.22 42.56
N GLN A 28 15.35 -9.02 42.47
CA GLN A 28 15.19 -8.16 41.29
C GLN A 28 16.07 -8.70 40.15
N GLN A 29 15.83 -9.97 39.80
CA GLN A 29 16.30 -10.57 38.56
C GLN A 29 15.63 -9.80 37.43
N ASP A 30 16.36 -8.82 36.95
CA ASP A 30 16.56 -8.50 35.54
C ASP A 30 15.50 -9.15 34.65
N SER A 31 14.34 -8.49 34.56
CA SER A 31 13.42 -8.72 33.45
C SER A 31 14.03 -8.10 32.20
N THR A 32 15.22 -8.56 31.83
CA THR A 32 15.76 -8.40 30.49
C THR A 32 14.77 -9.12 29.59
N SER A 33 13.87 -8.35 29.01
CA SER A 33 12.97 -8.81 27.96
C SER A 33 13.84 -9.45 26.88
N PHE A 34 13.91 -10.78 26.87
CA PHE A 34 14.66 -11.52 25.86
C PHE A 34 14.10 -11.12 24.51
N LEU A 35 14.86 -10.31 23.76
CA LEU A 35 14.51 -9.97 22.39
C LEU A 35 14.43 -11.28 21.61
N PRO A 36 13.40 -11.49 20.79
CA PRO A 36 13.23 -12.74 20.08
C PRO A 36 14.45 -13.01 19.19
N VAL A 37 15.05 -14.19 19.36
CA VAL A 37 16.28 -14.66 18.69
C VAL A 37 16.07 -14.92 17.18
N TYR A 38 14.82 -14.90 16.72
CA TYR A 38 14.44 -15.22 15.35
C TYR A 38 13.56 -14.11 14.75
N GLY A 39 13.82 -13.77 13.49
CA GLY A 39 13.01 -12.84 12.69
C GLY A 39 12.23 -13.56 11.59
N LEU A 40 11.03 -13.06 11.28
CA LEU A 40 10.20 -13.60 10.20
C LEU A 40 10.46 -12.82 8.90
N LEU A 41 10.97 -13.50 7.87
CA LEU A 41 11.01 -12.98 6.51
C LEU A 41 9.87 -13.58 5.69
N SER A 42 8.85 -12.76 5.41
CA SER A 42 7.79 -13.12 4.46
C SER A 42 8.06 -12.43 3.12
N ARG A 43 8.00 -13.19 2.02
CA ARG A 43 8.04 -12.66 0.65
C ARG A 43 6.99 -13.33 -0.21
N THR A 44 6.34 -12.54 -1.05
CA THR A 44 5.42 -13.06 -2.07
C THR A 44 6.23 -13.49 -3.29
N LEU A 45 6.17 -14.77 -3.66
CA LEU A 45 6.84 -15.27 -4.87
C LEU A 45 5.99 -15.05 -6.12
N VAL A 46 4.67 -15.18 -5.98
CA VAL A 46 3.71 -15.01 -7.06
C VAL A 46 2.57 -14.18 -6.50
N HIS A 47 2.29 -13.04 -7.14
CA HIS A 47 1.13 -12.24 -6.79
C HIS A 47 -0.16 -12.98 -7.18
N SER A 48 -1.25 -12.70 -6.47
CA SER A 48 -2.57 -13.18 -6.86
C SER A 48 -2.83 -12.85 -8.33
N PRO A 49 -3.26 -13.81 -9.17
CA PRO A 49 -3.56 -13.53 -10.58
C PRO A 49 -4.95 -12.92 -10.76
N VAL A 50 -5.69 -12.69 -9.67
CA VAL A 50 -7.09 -12.25 -9.73
C VAL A 50 -7.17 -10.79 -10.15
N VAL A 51 -7.83 -10.57 -11.29
CA VAL A 51 -8.16 -9.25 -11.82
C VAL A 51 -9.54 -8.86 -11.30
N LYS A 52 -9.61 -7.80 -10.51
CA LYS A 52 -10.85 -7.24 -9.96
C LYS A 52 -11.55 -6.32 -10.97
N LYS A 53 -10.80 -5.63 -11.82
CA LYS A 53 -11.35 -4.69 -12.82
C LYS A 53 -10.48 -4.57 -14.05
N ILE A 54 -11.10 -4.34 -15.20
CA ILE A 54 -10.43 -4.02 -16.46
C ILE A 54 -10.98 -2.68 -16.95
N LEU A 55 -10.10 -1.72 -17.22
CA LEU A 55 -10.47 -0.38 -17.64
C LEU A 55 -9.75 -0.01 -18.95
N PRO A 56 -10.46 0.48 -19.98
CA PRO A 56 -9.80 1.23 -21.04
C PRO A 56 -9.29 2.55 -20.44
N ALA A 57 -7.99 2.81 -20.58
CA ALA A 57 -7.37 4.02 -20.05
C ALA A 57 -6.05 4.30 -20.77
N ARG A 58 -6.02 5.37 -21.55
CA ARG A 58 -4.87 5.89 -22.31
C ARG A 58 -3.91 6.62 -21.39
N ILE A 59 -3.30 5.86 -20.49
CA ILE A 59 -2.45 6.38 -19.41
C ILE A 59 -1.00 6.62 -19.82
N ARG A 60 -0.60 6.18 -21.02
CA ARG A 60 0.72 6.49 -21.59
C ARG A 60 0.68 7.65 -22.56
N ARG A 61 -0.09 7.46 -23.63
CA ARG A 61 -0.17 8.38 -24.76
C ARG A 61 -1.58 8.37 -25.35
N PRO A 62 -2.07 9.49 -25.90
CA PRO A 62 -3.42 9.62 -26.44
C PRO A 62 -3.71 8.69 -27.64
N ASP A 63 -2.68 8.27 -28.37
CA ASP A 63 -2.75 7.47 -29.59
C ASP A 63 -2.75 5.95 -29.36
N LEU A 64 -2.55 5.51 -28.12
CA LEU A 64 -2.47 4.08 -27.77
C LEU A 64 -3.78 3.56 -27.16
N ASN A 65 -4.23 2.39 -27.59
CA ASN A 65 -5.40 1.71 -27.03
C ASN A 65 -5.01 0.92 -25.77
N ASP A 66 -4.62 1.64 -24.72
CA ASP A 66 -4.22 1.05 -23.45
C ASP A 66 -5.42 0.51 -22.66
N VAL A 67 -5.23 -0.66 -22.06
CA VAL A 67 -6.17 -1.35 -21.20
C VAL A 67 -5.46 -1.71 -19.90
N VAL A 68 -5.99 -1.23 -18.78
CA VAL A 68 -5.43 -1.45 -17.45
C VAL A 68 -6.20 -2.57 -16.76
N PHE A 69 -5.46 -3.59 -16.34
CA PHE A 69 -5.95 -4.69 -15.52
C PHE A 69 -5.59 -4.36 -14.07
N ILE A 70 -6.57 -4.39 -13.18
CA ILE A 70 -6.44 -4.00 -11.78
C ILE A 70 -6.71 -5.24 -10.93
N GLY A 71 -5.70 -5.64 -10.18
CA GLY A 71 -5.81 -6.70 -9.21
C GLY A 71 -6.00 -6.20 -7.79
N GLU A 72 -5.66 -7.05 -6.83
CA GLU A 72 -5.73 -6.70 -5.41
C GLU A 72 -4.60 -5.76 -4.97
N THR A 73 -3.37 -6.02 -5.40
CA THR A 73 -2.18 -5.24 -5.03
C THR A 73 -1.28 -4.97 -6.24
N PHE A 74 -1.86 -5.00 -7.44
CA PHE A 74 -1.12 -4.81 -8.68
C PHE A 74 -1.97 -4.15 -9.75
N ILE A 75 -1.28 -3.51 -10.70
CA ILE A 75 -1.85 -3.10 -11.98
C ILE A 75 -1.00 -3.66 -13.11
N GLU A 76 -1.63 -4.09 -14.19
CA GLU A 76 -0.97 -4.48 -15.44
C GLU A 76 -1.50 -3.64 -16.58
N LEU A 77 -0.57 -3.11 -17.38
CA LEU A 77 -0.89 -2.36 -18.56
C LEU A 77 -0.78 -3.28 -19.77
N HIS A 78 -1.83 -3.28 -20.59
CA HIS A 78 -1.91 -3.98 -21.84
C HIS A 78 -2.22 -3.00 -22.96
N ILE A 79 -1.76 -3.30 -24.18
CA ILE A 79 -2.18 -2.59 -25.39
C ILE A 79 -3.10 -3.50 -26.21
N LEU A 80 -4.22 -2.95 -26.67
CA LEU A 80 -5.08 -3.60 -27.66
C LEU A 80 -4.52 -3.32 -29.06
N THR A 81 -4.00 -4.37 -29.67
CA THR A 81 -3.45 -4.33 -31.03
C THR A 81 -4.56 -4.29 -32.09
N GLU A 82 -4.24 -3.86 -33.30
CA GLU A 82 -5.17 -3.85 -34.45
C GLU A 82 -5.72 -5.25 -34.78
N ALA A 83 -4.96 -6.30 -34.47
CA ALA A 83 -5.39 -7.69 -34.60
C ALA A 83 -6.41 -8.13 -33.54
N GLY A 84 -6.85 -7.23 -32.65
CA GLY A 84 -7.81 -7.50 -31.58
C GLY A 84 -7.21 -8.28 -30.40
N LYS A 85 -5.89 -8.34 -30.27
CA LYS A 85 -5.19 -9.04 -29.18
C LYS A 85 -4.67 -8.06 -28.14
N LEU A 86 -4.71 -8.47 -26.87
CA LEU A 86 -4.08 -7.76 -25.76
C LEU A 86 -2.64 -8.24 -25.58
N GLN A 87 -1.70 -7.29 -25.57
CA GLN A 87 -0.29 -7.55 -25.28
C GLN A 87 0.11 -6.81 -24.00
N LYS A 88 0.67 -7.53 -23.02
CA LYS A 88 1.19 -6.93 -21.79
C LYS A 88 2.40 -6.06 -22.11
N VAL A 89 2.36 -4.81 -21.65
CA VAL A 89 3.43 -3.81 -21.85
C VAL A 89 4.12 -3.43 -20.54
N GLY A 90 3.47 -3.63 -19.40
CA GLY A 90 4.08 -3.35 -18.09
C GLY A 90 3.24 -3.84 -16.94
N CYS A 91 3.84 -3.90 -15.75
CA CYS A 91 3.10 -4.13 -14.51
C CYS A 91 3.76 -3.43 -13.32
N LYS A 92 2.93 -3.06 -12.35
CA LYS A 92 3.33 -2.50 -11.06
C LYS A 92 2.78 -3.41 -9.96
N THR A 93 3.67 -4.12 -9.26
CA THR A 93 3.29 -5.17 -8.29
C THR A 93 3.71 -4.85 -6.85
N ASP A 94 4.43 -3.75 -6.65
CA ASP A 94 4.93 -3.27 -5.36
C ASP A 94 3.95 -2.30 -4.68
N ILE A 95 2.65 -2.36 -5.02
CA ILE A 95 1.60 -1.62 -4.33
C ILE A 95 1.37 -2.29 -2.98
N ARG A 96 1.89 -1.68 -1.91
CA ARG A 96 1.85 -2.23 -0.54
C ARG A 96 0.51 -2.01 0.19
N ALA A 97 -0.59 -2.02 -0.56
CA ALA A 97 -1.94 -1.76 -0.05
C ALA A 97 -2.97 -2.43 -0.97
N GLU A 98 -4.11 -2.83 -0.42
CA GLU A 98 -5.19 -3.41 -1.22
C GLU A 98 -5.90 -2.31 -2.00
N ILE A 99 -5.97 -2.45 -3.33
CA ILE A 99 -6.79 -1.63 -4.21
C ILE A 99 -8.26 -1.97 -3.96
N ARG A 100 -9.01 -0.96 -3.51
CA ARG A 100 -10.43 -1.06 -3.16
C ARG A 100 -11.32 -0.72 -4.34
N ASP A 101 -11.02 0.37 -5.04
CA ASP A 101 -11.70 0.73 -6.27
C ASP A 101 -10.77 1.53 -7.19
N ALA A 102 -11.13 1.60 -8.48
CA ALA A 102 -10.40 2.38 -9.47
C ALA A 102 -11.28 2.85 -10.64
N ARG A 103 -10.95 4.01 -11.20
CA ARG A 103 -11.58 4.62 -12.37
C ARG A 103 -10.52 5.29 -13.24
N SER A 104 -10.78 5.44 -14.54
CA SER A 104 -10.03 6.34 -15.40
C SER A 104 -10.84 7.63 -15.59
N PHE A 105 -10.14 8.75 -15.72
CA PHE A 105 -10.71 10.02 -16.13
C PHE A 105 -9.76 10.75 -17.06
N GLY A 106 -10.29 11.45 -18.06
CA GLY A 106 -9.47 11.96 -19.14
C GLY A 106 -10.30 12.47 -20.32
N SER A 107 -9.63 12.77 -21.44
CA SER A 107 -10.28 13.29 -22.64
C SER A 107 -11.24 12.26 -23.24
N GLN A 108 -12.46 12.71 -23.57
CA GLN A 108 -13.53 11.84 -24.05
C GLN A 108 -13.11 11.12 -25.33
N ARG A 109 -13.46 9.84 -25.44
CA ARG A 109 -13.37 9.09 -26.69
C ARG A 109 -14.42 9.67 -27.63
N GLU A 110 -14.03 10.50 -28.60
CA GLU A 110 -14.84 10.61 -29.81
C GLU A 110 -14.82 9.21 -30.44
N SER A 111 -15.95 8.52 -30.38
CA SER A 111 -16.10 7.18 -30.91
C SER A 111 -15.99 7.22 -32.44
N THR A 112 -14.78 7.14 -32.99
CA THR A 112 -14.51 7.07 -34.43
C THR A 112 -14.81 5.67 -35.00
N LEU A 113 -15.91 5.05 -34.57
CA LEU A 113 -16.58 4.03 -35.38
C LEU A 113 -17.46 4.66 -36.46
N SER A 114 -17.57 6.00 -36.50
CA SER A 114 -18.18 6.74 -37.59
C SER A 114 -17.24 7.84 -38.09
N ALA A 115 -17.03 7.80 -39.41
CA ALA A 115 -16.49 8.85 -40.26
C ALA A 115 -14.97 9.07 -40.26
N ALA A 116 -14.38 8.72 -41.40
CA ALA A 116 -13.30 9.49 -41.97
C ALA A 116 -13.65 10.99 -42.01
N SER A 117 -12.62 11.83 -41.94
CA SER A 117 -12.63 13.29 -42.10
C SER A 117 -12.79 14.11 -40.82
N HIS A 118 -11.71 14.71 -40.32
CA HIS A 118 -11.33 16.08 -40.67
C HIS A 118 -10.08 16.49 -39.87
N ASN A 119 -9.11 17.08 -40.58
CA ASN A 119 -8.02 17.86 -39.98
C ASN A 119 -8.59 18.94 -39.05
N GLY A 120 -8.39 18.78 -37.74
CA GLY A 120 -8.65 19.80 -36.74
C GLY A 120 -7.37 20.14 -36.00
N THR A 121 -6.62 21.11 -36.51
CA THR A 121 -5.52 21.76 -35.79
C THR A 121 -6.08 22.47 -34.56
N SER A 122 -6.00 21.85 -33.39
CA SER A 122 -6.24 22.53 -32.11
C SER A 122 -4.93 23.11 -31.59
N ASN A 123 -4.73 24.40 -31.82
CA ASN A 123 -3.78 25.22 -31.07
C ASN A 123 -4.20 25.22 -29.59
N GLY A 124 -3.35 24.68 -28.71
CA GLY A 124 -3.55 24.73 -27.26
C GLY A 124 -2.26 24.37 -26.53
N SER A 125 -1.57 25.40 -26.04
CA SER A 125 -0.48 25.40 -25.03
C SER A 125 0.14 24.06 -24.64
N HIS A 126 1.46 23.92 -24.85
CA HIS A 126 2.33 22.87 -24.30
C HIS A 126 1.87 22.36 -22.92
N HIS A 127 1.12 21.25 -22.92
CA HIS A 127 0.77 20.44 -21.75
C HIS A 127 1.32 19.01 -21.94
N GLU A 128 2.48 18.92 -22.59
CA GLU A 128 3.19 17.72 -23.07
C GLU A 128 3.52 16.68 -21.97
N ASP A 129 3.25 16.96 -20.69
CA ASP A 129 3.71 16.10 -19.58
C ASP A 129 2.69 15.08 -19.05
N LEU A 130 1.40 15.21 -19.39
CA LEU A 130 0.33 14.35 -18.88
C LEU A 130 -0.40 13.62 -20.02
N PRO A 131 -0.72 12.33 -19.84
CA PRO A 131 -1.44 11.55 -20.84
C PRO A 131 -2.91 11.97 -20.98
N ALA A 132 -3.60 11.38 -21.97
CA ALA A 132 -5.03 11.59 -22.19
C ALA A 132 -5.90 11.16 -21.00
N ASP A 133 -5.57 10.03 -20.39
CA ASP A 133 -6.31 9.49 -19.24
C ASP A 133 -5.39 9.34 -18.02
N ILE A 134 -5.93 9.60 -16.84
CA ILE A 134 -5.30 9.34 -15.55
C ILE A 134 -6.12 8.25 -14.85
N LEU A 135 -5.44 7.20 -14.40
CA LEU A 135 -6.04 6.21 -13.53
C LEU A 135 -6.09 6.76 -12.11
N VAL A 136 -7.25 6.75 -11.48
CA VAL A 136 -7.42 7.00 -10.05
C VAL A 136 -7.81 5.73 -9.34
N MET A 137 -7.21 5.47 -8.19
CA MET A 137 -7.55 4.32 -7.34
C MET A 137 -7.51 4.65 -5.87
N THR A 138 -8.35 3.97 -5.10
CA THR A 138 -8.39 4.03 -3.63
C THR A 138 -7.76 2.77 -3.08
N THR A 139 -7.03 2.91 -1.98
CA THR A 139 -6.46 1.78 -1.25
C THR A 139 -7.03 1.66 0.15
N ASP A 140 -6.90 0.49 0.74
CA ASP A 140 -7.28 0.22 2.13
C ASP A 140 -6.48 1.00 3.18
N SER A 141 -5.29 1.47 2.81
CA SER A 141 -4.49 2.42 3.59
C SER A 141 -5.06 3.85 3.62
N GLY A 142 -6.20 4.10 2.98
CA GLY A 142 -6.85 5.40 2.92
C GLY A 142 -6.21 6.40 1.97
N GLN A 143 -5.43 5.90 1.01
CA GLN A 143 -4.82 6.73 -0.03
C GLN A 143 -5.66 6.73 -1.29
N LEU A 144 -5.82 7.91 -1.87
CA LEU A 144 -6.20 8.12 -3.25
C LEU A 144 -4.93 8.26 -4.09
N GLN A 145 -4.75 7.40 -5.08
CA GLN A 145 -3.59 7.36 -5.94
C GLN A 145 -3.97 7.76 -7.37
N PHE A 146 -3.22 8.68 -7.95
CA PHE A 146 -3.32 9.09 -9.35
C PHE A 146 -2.14 8.51 -10.10
N VAL A 147 -2.42 7.76 -11.15
CA VAL A 147 -1.44 6.97 -11.87
C VAL A 147 -1.50 7.25 -13.34
N TYR A 148 -0.32 7.48 -13.88
CA TYR A 148 -0.09 7.40 -15.31
C TYR A 148 1.21 6.66 -15.59
N ALA A 149 1.50 6.49 -16.87
CA ALA A 149 2.61 5.70 -17.33
C ALA A 149 3.44 6.47 -18.37
N ARG A 150 4.74 6.20 -18.43
CA ARG A 150 5.64 6.71 -19.46
C ARG A 150 6.36 5.54 -20.12
N ASP A 151 6.59 5.65 -21.43
CA ASP A 151 7.42 4.68 -22.13
C ASP A 151 8.88 4.81 -21.63
N CYS A 152 9.51 3.70 -21.25
CA CYS A 152 10.92 3.67 -20.87
C CYS A 152 11.76 3.18 -22.05
N LEU A 153 12.71 4.03 -22.48
CA LEU A 153 13.48 3.83 -23.71
C LEU A 153 14.46 2.64 -23.65
N GLU A 154 14.86 2.21 -22.46
CA GLU A 154 15.94 1.22 -22.34
C GLU A 154 15.49 -0.25 -22.41
N GLN A 155 14.21 -0.56 -22.21
CA GLN A 155 13.77 -1.97 -22.09
C GLN A 155 12.39 -2.28 -22.68
N GLY A 156 11.72 -1.32 -23.34
CA GLY A 156 10.32 -1.48 -23.75
C GLY A 156 9.37 -1.68 -22.56
N GLN A 157 9.86 -1.41 -21.35
CA GLN A 157 9.08 -1.40 -20.13
C GLN A 157 8.40 -0.04 -19.98
N VAL A 158 7.38 -0.03 -19.12
CA VAL A 158 6.60 1.15 -18.81
C VAL A 158 6.95 1.58 -17.39
N ASP A 159 7.26 2.86 -17.21
CA ASP A 159 7.43 3.44 -15.89
C ASP A 159 6.08 3.99 -15.38
N PHE A 160 5.70 3.61 -14.18
CA PHE A 160 4.43 4.03 -13.57
C PHE A 160 4.68 5.16 -12.58
N ILE A 161 4.10 6.32 -12.87
CA ILE A 161 4.20 7.51 -12.03
C ILE A 161 2.95 7.60 -11.18
N ILE A 162 3.15 7.63 -9.85
CA ILE A 162 2.08 7.58 -8.86
C ILE A 162 2.16 8.81 -7.95
N SER A 163 1.13 9.64 -7.99
CA SER A 163 0.89 10.69 -7.00
C SER A 163 -0.14 10.22 -5.98
N LYS A 164 0.03 10.58 -4.70
CA LYS A 164 -0.79 10.08 -3.60
C LYS A 164 -1.39 11.22 -2.79
N LYS A 165 -2.66 11.08 -2.41
CA LYS A 165 -3.37 11.98 -1.50
C LYS A 165 -4.08 11.18 -0.42
N GLN A 166 -3.96 11.61 0.83
CA GLN A 166 -4.72 11.00 1.93
C GLN A 166 -6.18 11.41 1.85
N ILE A 167 -7.08 10.45 2.06
CA ILE A 167 -8.52 10.69 2.17
C ILE A 167 -8.82 11.07 3.62
N ASP A 168 -9.70 12.05 3.84
CA ASP A 168 -10.15 12.37 5.20
C ASP A 168 -10.96 11.19 5.76
N LEU A 169 -10.55 10.71 6.93
CA LEU A 169 -11.10 9.51 7.56
C LEU A 169 -12.14 9.83 8.64
N LYS A 170 -12.41 11.12 8.90
CA LYS A 170 -13.33 11.53 9.97
C LYS A 170 -14.72 10.90 9.78
N GLY A 171 -15.11 10.06 10.74
CA GLY A 171 -16.41 9.40 10.77
C GLY A 171 -16.58 8.24 9.79
N VAL A 172 -15.53 7.81 9.09
CA VAL A 172 -15.59 6.69 8.13
C VAL A 172 -14.94 5.45 8.73
N HIS A 173 -15.68 4.35 8.77
CA HIS A 173 -15.13 3.07 9.19
C HIS A 173 -14.08 2.58 8.16
N PRO A 174 -12.87 2.13 8.58
CA PRO A 174 -11.80 1.73 7.67
C PRO A 174 -12.23 0.72 6.61
N ASN A 175 -13.07 -0.25 6.97
CA ASN A 175 -13.54 -1.27 6.03
C ASN A 175 -14.42 -0.71 4.90
N HIS A 176 -15.05 0.44 5.07
CA HIS A 176 -15.96 1.05 4.08
C HIS A 176 -15.26 2.12 3.23
N LEU A 177 -14.11 2.60 3.69
CA LEU A 177 -13.35 3.61 3.00
C LEU A 177 -12.91 3.13 1.61
N GLY A 178 -13.11 3.99 0.61
CA GLY A 178 -12.58 3.78 -0.72
C GLY A 178 -13.21 2.61 -1.50
N ARG A 179 -14.31 2.01 -1.03
CA ARG A 179 -15.00 0.92 -1.75
C ARG A 179 -15.63 1.33 -3.08
N SER A 180 -15.86 2.63 -3.26
CA SER A 180 -16.45 3.17 -4.48
C SER A 180 -15.87 4.55 -4.77
N ILE A 181 -15.47 4.74 -6.03
CA ILE A 181 -15.10 6.01 -6.64
C ILE A 181 -16.01 6.22 -7.84
N ALA A 182 -16.54 7.43 -7.94
CA ALA A 182 -17.18 7.93 -9.14
C ALA A 182 -16.34 9.08 -9.70
N VAL A 183 -16.29 9.15 -11.02
CA VAL A 183 -15.75 10.29 -11.77
C VAL A 183 -16.93 10.91 -12.47
N ASP A 184 -17.09 12.22 -12.34
CA ASP A 184 -18.14 12.96 -13.01
C ASP A 184 -17.93 12.90 -14.54
N PRO A 185 -18.91 12.43 -15.33
CA PRO A 185 -18.84 12.53 -16.78
C PRO A 185 -18.96 14.00 -17.20
N LYS A 186 -17.99 14.48 -17.98
CA LYS A 186 -18.05 15.80 -18.62
C LYS A 186 -18.94 15.80 -19.85
#